data_AF-A0AAV0ID18-F1
#
_entry.id   AF-A0AAV0ID18-F1
#
_cell.length_a   1.000
_cell.length_b   1.000
_cell.length_c   1.000
_cell.angle_alpha   90.00
_cell.angle_beta   90.00
_cell.angle_gamma   90.00
#
_symmetry.space_group_name_H-M   'P 1'
#
loop_
_entity.id
_entity.type
_entity.pdbx_description
1 polymer ?
#
loop_
_entity_poly.entity_id
_entity_poly.type
_entity_poly.pdbx_seq_one_letter_code
_entity_poly.pdbx_strand_id
1 'polypeptide(L)' 'MQDGTPWPGNNTKDHPGMIQVFLGHSGGYDVEGNELPRLVYVSREKRPGFSHHKKAGAMNAMVEP' A
#
# COMPACT_ATOMS: atom_id res chain seq x y z
N MET A 1 -8.02 8.03 -8.58
CA MET A 1 -8.60 7.76 -7.25
C MET A 1 -10.11 8.09 -7.32
N GLN A 2 -10.92 7.75 -6.31
CA GLN A 2 -12.39 7.96 -6.39
C GLN A 2 -12.77 9.45 -6.55
N ASP A 3 -11.91 10.34 -6.07
CA ASP A 3 -11.96 11.80 -6.20
C ASP A 3 -11.43 12.32 -7.56
N GLY A 4 -11.08 11.43 -8.49
CA GLY A 4 -10.53 11.80 -9.80
C GLY A 4 -9.05 12.19 -9.79
N THR A 5 -8.37 12.21 -8.64
CA THR A 5 -6.93 12.52 -8.60
C THR A 5 -6.12 11.38 -9.25
N PRO A 6 -5.02 11.71 -9.96
CA PRO A 6 -4.17 10.71 -10.59
C PRO A 6 -3.49 9.84 -9.53
N TRP A 7 -3.28 8.56 -9.85
CA TRP A 7 -2.58 7.67 -8.94
C TRP A 7 -1.08 8.06 -8.82
N PRO A 8 -0.54 8.24 -7.59
CA PRO A 8 0.84 8.68 -7.41
C PRO A 8 1.88 7.64 -7.87
N GLY A 9 1.50 6.37 -8.01
CA GLY A 9 2.36 5.28 -8.49
C GLY A 9 2.43 5.10 -10.02
N ASN A 10 1.99 6.07 -10.82
CA ASN A 10 1.97 5.94 -12.29
C ASN A 10 3.35 5.72 -12.92
N ASN A 11 4.42 6.29 -12.34
CA ASN A 11 5.78 6.02 -12.78
C ASN A 11 6.43 4.95 -11.89
N THR A 12 6.61 3.75 -12.44
CA THR A 12 7.13 2.59 -11.69
C THR A 12 8.58 2.73 -11.20
N LYS A 13 9.33 3.72 -11.69
CA LYS A 13 10.72 4.02 -11.31
C LYS A 13 10.85 5.24 -10.40
N ASP A 14 9.83 6.10 -10.34
CA ASP A 14 9.84 7.34 -9.57
C ASP A 14 8.44 7.61 -9.01
N HIS A 15 8.19 7.18 -7.78
CA HIS A 15 6.92 7.41 -7.08
C HIS A 15 7.14 7.45 -5.58
N PRO A 16 6.34 8.25 -4.85
CA PRO A 16 6.40 8.29 -3.40
C PRO A 16 5.92 6.96 -2.79
N GLY A 17 6.26 6.74 -1.52
CA GLY A 17 5.64 5.70 -0.73
C GLY A 17 4.14 5.94 -0.55
N MET A 18 3.36 4.87 -0.50
CA MET A 18 1.90 4.93 -0.33
C MET A 18 1.45 3.88 0.69
N ILE A 19 0.56 4.27 1.59
CA ILE A 19 -0.13 3.37 2.51
C ILE A 19 -1.63 3.60 2.33
N GLN A 20 -2.37 2.54 2.03
CA GLN A 20 -3.82 2.58 1.91
C GLN A 20 -4.44 1.51 2.79
N VAL A 21 -5.29 1.93 3.73
CA VAL A 21 -6.05 1.04 4.59
C VAL A 21 -7.43 0.84 3.97
N PHE A 22 -7.69 -0.38 3.53
CA PHE A 22 -9.02 -0.80 3.11
C PHE A 22 -9.86 -1.16 4.33
N LEU A 23 -11.16 -0.97 4.20
CA LEU A 23 -12.16 -1.24 5.25
C LEU A 23 -12.15 -0.23 6.42
N GLY A 24 -11.38 0.86 6.33
CA GLY A 24 -11.49 2.01 7.24
C GLY A 24 -11.22 1.71 8.72
N HIS A 25 -11.54 2.68 9.60
CA HIS A 25 -11.33 2.56 11.05
C HIS A 25 -12.39 1.68 11.73
N SER A 26 -13.60 1.68 11.18
CA SER A 26 -14.76 0.90 11.64
C SER A 26 -14.77 -0.55 11.15
N GLY A 27 -13.79 -0.95 10.34
CA GLY A 27 -13.78 -2.25 9.69
C GLY A 27 -14.81 -2.35 8.56
N GLY A 28 -14.77 -3.51 7.89
CA GLY A 28 -15.79 -3.94 6.96
C GLY A 28 -16.45 -5.19 7.54
N TYR A 29 -17.71 -5.42 7.21
CA TYR A 29 -18.42 -6.63 7.63
C TYR A 29 -18.65 -7.53 6.42
N ASP A 30 -18.60 -8.84 6.63
CA ASP A 30 -19.05 -9.81 5.64
C ASP A 30 -20.59 -9.85 5.56
N VAL A 31 -21.12 -10.71 4.70
CA VAL A 31 -22.57 -10.87 4.49
C VAL A 31 -23.31 -11.44 5.71
N GLU A 32 -22.58 -12.04 6.66
CA GLU A 32 -23.10 -12.60 7.91
C GLU A 32 -22.96 -11.63 9.09
N GLY A 33 -22.34 -10.46 8.87
CA GLY A 33 -22.12 -9.44 9.89
C GLY A 33 -20.86 -9.63 10.73
N ASN A 34 -19.92 -10.48 10.30
CA ASN A 34 -18.63 -10.64 10.99
C ASN A 34 -17.63 -9.57 10.53
N GLU A 35 -16.82 -9.06 11.47
CA GLU A 35 -15.79 -8.08 11.15
C GLU A 35 -14.67 -8.74 10.31
N LEU A 36 -14.36 -8.11 9.17
CA LEU A 36 -13.28 -8.51 8.29
C LEU A 36 -11.94 -7.96 8.80
N PRO A 37 -10.85 -8.73 8.64
CA PRO A 37 -9.53 -8.24 8.96
C PRO A 37 -9.16 -7.03 8.10
N ARG A 38 -8.44 -6.09 8.69
CA ARG A 38 -7.95 -4.90 7.97
C ARG A 38 -6.99 -5.33 6.88
N LEU A 39 -7.21 -4.81 5.68
CA LEU A 39 -6.31 -4.98 4.55
C LEU A 39 -5.52 -3.69 4.35
N VAL A 40 -4.20 -3.77 4.54
CA VAL A 40 -3.29 -2.65 4.34
C VAL A 40 -2.51 -2.90 3.05
N TYR A 41 -2.63 -1.97 2.11
CA TYR A 41 -1.77 -1.91 0.93
C TYR A 41 -0.60 -0.97 1.20
N VAL A 42 0.61 -1.46 0.94
CA VAL A 42 1.84 -0.70 1.10
C VAL A 42 2.61 -0.72 -0.22
N SER A 43 2.92 0.47 -0.75
CA SER A 43 3.90 0.66 -1.80
C SER A 43 5.09 1.41 -1.24
N ARG A 44 6.28 0.88 -1.48
CA ARG A 44 7.54 1.54 -1.10
C ARG A 44 7.82 2.70 -2.06
N GLU A 45 8.50 3.72 -1.58
CA GLU A 45 9.07 4.75 -2.45
C GLU A 45 10.09 4.11 -3.41
N LYS A 46 10.13 4.62 -4.64
CA LYS A 46 11.21 4.36 -5.59
C LYS A 46 11.69 5.66 -6.18
N ARG A 47 13.00 5.81 -6.32
CA ARG A 47 13.66 6.94 -6.96
C ARG A 47 14.71 6.45 -7.95
N PRO A 48 14.90 7.13 -9.10
CA PRO A 48 16.02 6.86 -9.99
C PRO A 48 17.36 6.98 -9.25
N GLY A 49 18.33 6.12 -9.58
CA GLY A 49 19.64 6.09 -8.91
C GLY A 49 19.69 5.27 -7.61
N PHE A 50 18.56 4.81 -7.09
CA PHE A 50 18.51 3.95 -5.91
C PHE A 50 18.26 2.49 -6.29
N SER A 51 19.18 1.62 -5.90
CA SER A 51 19.00 0.17 -6.05
C SER A 51 17.91 -0.31 -5.08
N HIS A 52 17.09 -1.26 -5.52
CA HIS A 52 16.02 -1.83 -4.71
C HIS A 52 16.07 -3.36 -4.75
N HIS A 53 15.94 -3.98 -3.57
CA HIS A 53 16.04 -5.42 -3.40
C HIS A 53 14.73 -6.17 -3.71
N LYS A 54 14.08 -5.88 -4.85
CA LYS A 54 12.85 -6.56 -5.35
C LYS A 54 11.96 -7.13 -4.23
N LYS A 55 11.92 -8.47 -4.08
CA LYS A 55 11.12 -9.19 -3.07
C LYS A 55 11.67 -9.03 -1.65
N ALA A 56 12.98 -9.21 -1.44
CA ALA A 56 13.58 -9.13 -0.11
C ALA A 56 13.32 -7.77 0.55
N GLY A 57 13.58 -6.68 -0.17
CA GLY A 57 13.28 -5.35 0.35
C GLY A 57 11.78 -5.08 0.52
N ALA A 58 10.90 -5.78 -0.22
CA ALA A 58 9.45 -5.64 -0.03
C ALA A 58 9.02 -6.31 1.27
N MET A 59 9.54 -7.52 1.53
CA MET A 59 9.29 -8.25 2.76
C MET A 59 9.84 -7.50 3.97
N ASN A 60 11.05 -6.95 3.88
CA ASN A 60 11.65 -6.21 5.00
C ASN A 60 10.83 -4.97 5.34
N ALA A 61 10.45 -4.16 4.36
CA ALA A 61 9.62 -2.97 4.61
C ALA A 61 8.23 -3.28 5.19
N MET A 62 7.73 -4.52 5.10
CA MET A 62 6.48 -4.93 5.75
C MET A 62 6.67 -5.32 7.22
N VAL A 63 7.91 -5.53 7.67
CA VAL A 63 8.24 -6.05 9.01
C VAL A 63 9.09 -5.05 9.80
N GLU A 64 9.67 -4.04 9.14
CA GLU A 64 10.42 -2.97 9.78
C GLU A 64 9.57 -2.25 10.87
N PRO A 65 10.08 -2.10 12.11
CA PRO A 65 9.38 -1.46 13.22
C PRO A 65 9.31 0.08 13.11
#